data_AF-A0A1E4J895-F1
#
_entry.id   AF-A0A1E4J895-F1
#
_cell.length_a   1.000
_cell.length_b   1.000
_cell.length_c   1.000
_cell.angle_alpha   90.00
_cell.angle_beta   90.00
_cell.angle_gamma   90.00
#
_symmetry.space_group_name_H-M   'P 1'
#
loop_
_entity.id
_entity.type
_entity.pdbx_description
1 polymer ?
#
loop_
_entity_poly.entity_id
_entity_poly.type
_entity_poly.pdbx_seq_one_letter_code
_entity_poly.pdbx_strand_id
1 'polypeptide(L)' 'MKAPAHILDLPDGWTADFEIVRTLHGSYAGIARLSLSGVQKCALVITQQLTWDGAFERACVRAAHFVREWISSARE' A
#
# COMPACT_ATOMS: atom_id res chain seq x y z
N MET A 1 -11.80 4.87 9.50
CA MET A 1 -10.68 5.69 10.00
C MET A 1 -9.65 5.75 8.88
N LYS A 2 -9.35 6.93 8.34
CA LYS A 2 -8.36 7.10 7.26
C LYS A 2 -6.98 7.16 7.92
N ALA A 3 -6.07 6.25 7.57
CA ALA A 3 -4.73 6.21 8.14
C ALA A 3 -3.97 7.51 7.82
N PRO A 4 -3.16 8.05 8.74
CA PRO A 4 -2.32 9.22 8.44
C PRO A 4 -1.31 8.87 7.35
N ALA A 5 -1.26 9.70 6.30
CA ALA A 5 -0.43 9.51 5.11
C ALA A 5 1.10 9.68 5.36
N HIS A 6 1.53 9.87 6.61
CA HIS A 6 2.90 10.26 6.97
C HIS A 6 3.86 9.10 7.29
N ILE A 7 3.48 7.85 7.06
CA ILE A 7 4.33 6.69 7.41
C ILE A 7 5.12 6.15 6.21
N LEU A 8 4.73 6.49 4.98
CA LEU A 8 5.34 5.93 3.79
C LEU A 8 6.15 6.97 3.01
N ASP A 9 7.47 6.92 3.15
CA ASP A 9 8.40 7.69 2.31
C ASP A 9 8.45 7.06 0.91
N LEU A 10 7.55 7.53 0.04
CA LEU A 10 7.57 7.21 -1.38
C LEU A 10 8.40 8.24 -2.16
N PRO A 11 9.17 7.81 -3.18
CA PRO A 11 9.85 8.72 -4.09
C PRO A 11 8.92 9.72 -4.77
N ASP A 12 9.48 10.84 -5.24
CA ASP A 12 8.71 11.92 -5.86
C ASP A 12 7.75 11.43 -6.96
N GLY A 13 6.55 12.00 -6.95
CA GLY A 13 5.48 11.66 -7.88
C GLY A 13 4.71 10.38 -7.55
N TRP A 14 5.20 9.54 -6.63
CA TRP A 14 4.45 8.37 -6.17
C TRP A 14 3.50 8.73 -5.02
N THR A 15 2.30 8.16 -5.09
CA THR A 15 1.32 8.23 -4.01
C THR A 15 0.75 6.85 -3.71
N ALA A 16 0.29 6.67 -2.48
CA ALA A 16 -0.38 5.45 -2.03
C ALA A 16 -1.69 5.76 -1.32
N ASP A 17 -2.75 5.09 -1.74
CA ASP A 17 -4.06 5.09 -1.07
C ASP A 17 -4.33 3.73 -0.45
N PHE A 18 -4.61 3.73 0.86
CA PHE A 18 -4.85 2.52 1.63
C PHE A 18 -6.32 2.36 1.99
N GLU A 19 -6.88 1.23 1.61
CA GLU A 19 -8.23 0.83 1.98
C GLU A 19 -8.14 -0.49 2.74
N ILE A 20 -8.21 -0.42 4.07
CA ILE A 20 -8.16 -1.58 4.95
C ILE A 20 -9.48 -1.67 5.70
N VAL A 21 -10.13 -2.82 5.57
CA VAL A 21 -11.45 -3.09 6.14
C VAL A 21 -11.38 -4.27 7.09
N ARG A 22 -12.24 -4.24 8.12
CA ARG A 22 -12.46 -5.39 8.99
C ARG A 22 -13.36 -6.39 8.26
N THR A 23 -12.98 -7.65 8.22
CA THR A 23 -13.75 -8.75 7.65
C THR A 23 -14.84 -9.22 8.61
N LEU A 24 -15.79 -10.03 8.12
CA LEU A 24 -16.84 -10.65 8.94
C LEU A 24 -16.28 -11.54 10.06
N HIS A 25 -15.08 -12.07 9.91
CA HIS A 25 -14.41 -12.92 10.89
C HIS A 25 -13.55 -12.13 11.88
N GLY A 26 -13.63 -10.80 11.86
CA GLY A 26 -12.91 -9.92 12.79
C GLY A 26 -11.45 -9.64 12.42
N SER A 27 -10.91 -10.30 11.39
CA SER A 27 -9.60 -10.01 10.79
C SER A 27 -9.65 -8.74 9.93
N TYR A 28 -8.50 -8.27 9.46
CA TYR A 28 -8.36 -7.08 8.60
C TYR A 28 -7.72 -7.45 7.26
N ALA A 29 -8.27 -6.96 6.17
CA ALA A 29 -7.73 -7.14 4.82
C ALA A 29 -7.91 -5.85 4.02
N GLY A 30 -7.23 -5.71 2.90
CA GLY A 30 -7.32 -4.45 2.18
C GLY A 30 -6.60 -4.40 0.84
N ILE A 31 -6.57 -3.20 0.28
CA ILE A 31 -5.87 -2.87 -0.95
C ILE A 31 -5.01 -1.62 -0.71
N ALA A 32 -3.78 -1.64 -1.21
CA ALA A 32 -2.96 -0.44 -1.39
C ALA A 32 -2.90 -0.09 -2.88
N ARG A 33 -3.46 1.06 -3.27
CA ARG A 33 -3.40 1.56 -4.65
C ARG A 33 -2.20 2.47 -4.79
N LEU A 34 -1.35 2.22 -5.78
CA LEU A 34 -0.16 3.01 -6.07
C LEU A 34 -0.33 3.75 -7.39
N SER A 35 -0.04 5.03 -7.36
CA SER A 35 -0.13 5.92 -8.52
C SER A 35 1.18 6.66 -8.71
N LEU A 36 1.56 6.88 -9.97
CA LEU A 36 2.70 7.72 -10.36
C LEU A 36 2.16 8.90 -11.15
N SER A 37 2.40 10.12 -10.65
CA SER A 37 1.90 11.37 -11.25
C SER A 37 0.39 11.35 -11.50
N GLY A 38 -0.37 10.79 -10.55
CA GLY A 38 -1.83 10.66 -10.63
C GLY A 38 -2.33 9.48 -11.48
N VAL A 39 -1.45 8.71 -12.13
CA VAL A 39 -1.84 7.55 -12.93
C VAL A 39 -1.64 6.27 -12.11
N GLN A 40 -2.71 5.51 -11.88
CA GLN A 40 -2.64 4.24 -11.17
C GLN A 40 -1.75 3.23 -11.91
N LYS A 41 -0.75 2.68 -11.21
CA LYS A 41 0.19 1.68 -11.71
C LYS A 41 -0.03 0.29 -11.09
N CYS A 42 -0.51 0.24 -9.86
CA CYS A 42 -0.69 -1.03 -9.15
C CYS A 42 -1.82 -0.96 -8.11
N ALA A 43 -2.44 -2.11 -7.87
CA ALA A 43 -3.28 -2.35 -6.70
C ALA A 43 -2.76 -3.60 -5.99
N LEU A 44 -2.20 -3.44 -4.79
CA LEU A 44 -1.63 -4.51 -3.99
C LEU A 44 -2.68 -5.06 -3.04
N VAL A 45 -2.98 -6.35 -3.12
CA VAL A 45 -3.89 -7.02 -2.20
C VAL A 45 -3.17 -7.32 -0.88
N ILE A 46 -3.78 -6.88 0.22
CA ILE A 46 -3.34 -7.17 1.58
C ILE A 46 -4.22 -8.29 2.13
N THR A 47 -3.64 -9.49 2.16
CA THR A 47 -4.23 -10.68 2.75
C THR A 47 -4.55 -10.51 4.23
N GLN A 48 -5.43 -11.35 4.76
CA GLN A 48 -6.00 -11.21 6.10
C GLN A 48 -4.96 -11.14 7.23
N GLN A 49 -5.26 -10.27 8.19
CA GLN A 49 -4.45 -9.86 9.32
C GLN A 49 -5.23 -9.93 10.61
N LEU A 50 -4.56 -10.25 11.71
CA LEU A 50 -5.22 -10.26 13.01
C LEU A 50 -5.57 -8.85 13.50
N THR A 51 -4.76 -7.86 13.12
CA THR A 51 -4.91 -6.46 13.54
C THR A 51 -4.93 -5.52 12.34
N TRP A 52 -5.53 -4.35 12.54
CA TRP A 52 -5.53 -3.29 11.54
C TRP A 52 -4.10 -2.78 11.30
N ASP A 53 -3.33 -2.55 12.37
CA ASP A 53 -1.94 -2.08 12.26
C ASP A 53 -1.07 -3.06 11.47
N GLY A 54 -1.23 -4.37 11.70
CA GLY A 54 -0.51 -5.39 10.92
C GLY A 54 -0.90 -5.40 9.44
N ALA A 55 -2.13 -5.03 9.09
CA ALA A 55 -2.53 -4.82 7.70
C ALA A 55 -1.91 -3.57 7.11
N PHE A 56 -1.88 -2.49 7.88
CA PHE A 56 -1.34 -1.22 7.44
C PHE A 56 0.18 -1.30 7.24
N GLU A 57 0.92 -1.85 8.20
CA GLU A 57 2.37 -2.08 8.08
C GLU A 57 2.70 -2.94 6.86
N ARG A 58 1.97 -4.04 6.64
CA ARG A 58 2.17 -4.87 5.44
C ARG A 58 1.87 -4.11 4.15
N ALA A 59 0.86 -3.24 4.16
CA ALA A 59 0.54 -2.40 3.02
C ALA A 59 1.68 -1.42 2.71
N CYS A 60 2.23 -0.76 3.74
CA CYS A 60 3.38 0.12 3.62
C CYS A 60 4.61 -0.61 3.06
N VAL A 61 5.00 -1.75 3.65
CA VAL A 61 6.18 -2.51 3.20
C VAL A 61 6.02 -2.96 1.75
N ARG A 62 4.86 -3.51 1.37
CA ARG A 62 4.61 -3.95 0.00
C ARG A 62 4.59 -2.79 -0.99
N ALA A 63 4.03 -1.65 -0.60
CA ALA A 63 4.01 -0.45 -1.42
C ALA A 63 5.43 0.07 -1.70
N ALA A 64 6.24 0.24 -0.66
CA ALA A 64 7.63 0.68 -0.80
C ALA A 64 8.46 -0.29 -1.65
N HIS A 65 8.28 -1.60 -1.43
CA HIS A 65 8.94 -2.63 -2.23
C HIS A 65 8.56 -2.54 -3.71
N PHE A 66 7.26 -2.45 -4.03
CA PHE A 66 6.80 -2.33 -5.42
C PHE A 66 7.42 -1.12 -6.12
N VAL A 67 7.40 0.05 -5.47
CA VAL A 67 7.94 1.28 -6.07
C VAL A 67 9.45 1.16 -6.31
N ARG A 68 10.20 0.58 -5.38
CA ARG A 68 11.64 0.33 -5.54
C ARG A 68 11.93 -0.56 -6.75
N GLU A 69 11.21 -1.68 -6.88
CA GLU A 69 11.40 -2.61 -8.00
C GLU A 69 10.98 -1.98 -9.32
N TRP A 70 9.86 -1.24 -9.34
CA TRP A 70 9.42 -0.50 -10.53
C TRP A 70 10.49 0.45 -11.04
N ILE A 71 11.05 1.29 -10.16
CA ILE A 71 12.11 2.24 -10.52
C ILE A 71 13.35 1.53 -11.04
N SER A 72 13.69 0.37 -10.45
CA SER A 72 14.83 -0.44 -10.88
C SER A 72 14.61 -1.01 -12.28
N SER A 73 13.42 -1.54 -12.57
CA SER A 73 13.04 -2.08 -13.88
C SER A 73 12.90 -1.02 -14.99
N ALA A 74 12.55 0.22 -14.64
CA ALA A 74 12.37 1.30 -15.62
C ALA A 74 13.70 1.88 -16.15
N ARG A 75 14.83 1.43 -15.58
CA ARG A 75 16.19 1.84 -15.98
C ARG A 75 16.85 0.86 -16.95
N GLU A 76 16.19 -0.27 -17.25
CA GLU A 76 16.59 -1.27 -18.24
C GLU A 76 15.87 -1.03 -19.58
#